data_AF-A0A930Z0V1-F1
#
_entry.id   AF-A0A930Z0V1-F1
#
_cell.length_a   1.000
_cell.length_b   1.000
_cell.length_c   1.000
_cell.angle_alpha   90.00
_cell.angle_beta   90.00
_cell.angle_gamma   90.00
#
_symmetry.space_group_name_H-M   'P 1'
#
loop_
_entity.id
_entity.type
_entity.pdbx_description
1 polymer ?
#
loop_
_entity_poly.entity_id
_entity_poly.type
_entity_poly.pdbx_seq_one_letter_code
_entity_poly.pdbx_strand_id
1 'polypeptide(L)'
;MGIVLRRDARGAASGSHRLLLLASGSAVAVVLSVAVLSGPALATTPGPPGPPQHDSSPVDLSTPIDMANGLPQPSAVVRSGGARIEVLTPTLLRLEYSPSGTYENRPTVNAIDRRMAVPRYTAQVSHGWLTVQTSRATLRYKVGSGPFTGANTSLRLAVGGQMTTVHPTWEWECPFGQTCQAGAAALGGGASLSQSQGGYQSTAGYAGYLNRQGAGATWSVLGAPSGPAAVSIRYSNLAGAPLATAPRTISLAVSGQLVTTLTATPTDSANPWSTLTTTAPLRSGSNSVAVVCGSGDSCGVDIDTLAVGAAGTPPFPAVPAGSLGGWVRGFDTYTYGPGTTCPPGTGGDTCQAVLEPLHTAGLLDTAGWRLVDDTHAATWTPQGWVQARSPGRDVQDGYLFAYGHDYAGALRTFAQLTGSAPLLPRNVFGVWYSDYHAYSSSVIQDQLYPAFEADGVPLNTLSLDTDWKAPNGWNGWEWNNTLFPQPGSFLNWARSHGVDVTLNIHSSIDNNDPKLAAAQRIAGGGLAASSCTAGPCKVWAGARCRRPSRTSPSSRASSTRGWRSGGWTGAATSRSWACPG
;
A
#
# COMPACT_ATOMS: atom_id res chain seq x y z
N MET A 1 1.68 31.79 1.89
CA MET A 1 1.22 33.02 1.22
C MET A 1 1.22 32.75 -0.27
N GLY A 2 0.06 32.49 -0.87
CA GLY A 2 -0.10 32.32 -2.31
C GLY A 2 -0.97 33.45 -2.84
N ILE A 3 -0.46 34.22 -3.79
CA ILE A 3 -1.19 35.32 -4.42
C ILE A 3 -1.92 34.74 -5.63
N VAL A 4 -3.25 34.87 -5.64
CA VAL A 4 -4.10 34.59 -6.80
C VAL A 4 -4.20 35.87 -7.61
N LEU A 5 -3.64 35.90 -8.82
CA LEU A 5 -3.87 37.00 -9.77
C LEU A 5 -4.97 36.59 -10.74
N ARG A 6 -6.17 37.17 -10.57
CA ARG A 6 -7.20 37.23 -11.62
C ARG A 6 -6.83 38.34 -12.59
N ARG A 7 -6.84 38.02 -13.88
CA ARG A 7 -6.61 38.98 -14.97
C ARG A 7 -7.97 39.43 -15.50
N ASP A 8 -8.38 40.65 -15.17
CA ASP A 8 -9.44 41.35 -15.90
C ASP A 8 -8.81 42.25 -16.97
N ALA A 9 -9.23 42.05 -18.21
CA ALA A 9 -8.81 42.84 -19.35
C ALA A 9 -9.65 44.13 -19.42
N ARG A 10 -8.99 45.30 -19.39
CA ARG A 10 -9.35 46.51 -20.15
C ARG A 10 -8.36 47.68 -19.91
N GLY A 11 -7.82 48.23 -20.99
CA GLY A 11 -7.65 49.69 -21.17
C GLY A 11 -6.36 50.37 -20.69
N ALA A 12 -5.51 50.70 -21.68
CA ALA A 12 -4.46 51.72 -21.77
C ALA A 12 -4.32 52.81 -20.68
N ALA A 13 -3.08 53.10 -20.25
CA ALA A 13 -2.35 54.35 -20.53
C ALA A 13 -1.00 54.45 -19.80
N SER A 14 -0.04 55.13 -20.45
CA SER A 14 1.33 55.49 -20.08
C SER A 14 1.49 56.18 -18.70
N GLY A 15 2.59 55.91 -17.99
CA GLY A 15 3.06 56.79 -16.91
C GLY A 15 4.21 56.23 -16.07
N SER A 16 5.39 56.81 -16.24
CA SER A 16 6.64 56.51 -15.56
C SER A 16 6.59 56.75 -14.04
N HIS A 17 7.00 55.78 -13.21
CA HIS A 17 7.27 56.01 -11.79
C HIS A 17 8.67 55.55 -11.39
N ARG A 18 9.49 56.54 -11.01
CA ARG A 18 10.80 56.39 -10.35
C ARG A 18 10.59 55.82 -8.94
N LEU A 19 11.29 54.74 -8.61
CA LEU A 19 11.36 54.20 -7.25
C LEU A 19 12.57 54.81 -6.54
N LEU A 20 12.31 55.63 -5.51
CA LEU A 20 13.30 56.11 -4.55
C LEU A 20 13.53 55.00 -3.51
N LEU A 21 14.75 54.44 -3.43
CA LEU A 21 15.18 53.57 -2.34
C LEU A 21 15.96 54.40 -1.32
N LEU A 22 15.36 54.63 -0.15
CA LEU A 22 16.03 55.13 1.04
C LEU A 22 16.74 53.96 1.74
N ALA A 23 18.07 54.02 1.76
CA ALA A 23 18.93 53.10 2.49
C ALA A 23 19.18 53.62 3.92
N SER A 24 18.95 52.74 4.89
CA SER A 24 19.59 52.74 6.21
C SER A 24 19.71 51.25 6.58
N GLY A 25 20.82 50.66 7.00
CA GLY A 25 22.12 51.12 7.43
C GLY A 25 22.56 50.09 8.46
N SER A 26 23.51 49.21 8.10
CA SER A 26 24.44 48.46 8.99
C SER A 26 25.19 47.43 8.15
N ALA A 27 26.43 47.77 7.80
CA ALA A 27 27.36 46.89 7.11
C ALA A 27 28.16 46.07 8.13
N VAL A 28 28.24 44.75 7.91
CA VAL A 28 29.28 43.90 8.49
C VAL A 28 30.17 43.46 7.32
N ALA A 29 31.40 43.95 7.30
CA ALA A 29 32.40 43.61 6.30
C ALA A 29 32.97 42.21 6.57
N VAL A 30 32.78 41.28 5.63
CA VAL A 30 33.55 40.03 5.57
C VAL A 30 34.55 40.17 4.42
N VAL A 31 35.83 40.23 4.77
CA VAL A 31 36.94 40.28 3.82
C VAL A 31 37.14 38.87 3.23
N LEU A 32 36.82 38.68 1.96
CA LEU A 32 37.26 37.49 1.20
C LEU A 32 38.52 37.85 0.41
N SER A 33 39.64 37.23 0.77
CA SER A 33 40.88 37.28 0.01
C SER A 33 40.76 36.40 -1.23
N VAL A 34 40.76 36.99 -2.42
CA VAL A 34 40.85 36.25 -3.70
C VAL A 34 42.30 36.24 -4.14
N ALA A 35 42.95 35.07 -4.08
CA ALA A 35 44.23 34.84 -4.72
C ALA A 35 44.00 34.52 -6.21
N VAL A 36 44.46 35.40 -7.09
CA VAL A 36 44.46 35.17 -8.55
C VAL A 36 45.76 34.46 -8.90
N LEU A 37 45.68 33.16 -9.21
CA LEU A 37 46.77 32.42 -9.85
C LEU A 37 46.56 32.44 -11.36
N SER A 38 47.40 33.21 -12.06
CA SER A 38 47.48 33.26 -13.52
C SER A 38 48.54 32.27 -14.02
N GLY A 39 48.10 31.18 -14.66
CA GLY A 39 48.93 30.26 -15.43
C GLY A 39 48.09 29.58 -16.52
N PRO A 40 48.63 29.32 -17.74
CA PRO A 40 47.86 28.74 -18.82
C PRO A 40 47.70 27.24 -18.58
N ALA A 41 46.48 26.78 -18.31
CA ALA A 41 46.15 25.36 -18.29
C ALA A 41 45.93 24.88 -19.72
N LEU A 42 46.84 24.04 -20.23
CA LEU A 42 46.66 23.29 -21.47
C LEU A 42 45.46 22.34 -21.30
N ALA A 43 44.38 22.61 -22.04
CA ALA A 43 43.19 21.79 -22.05
C ALA A 43 43.44 20.50 -22.86
N THR A 44 43.67 19.39 -22.17
CA THR A 44 43.46 18.06 -22.75
C THR A 44 41.97 17.75 -22.70
N THR A 45 41.36 17.47 -23.84
CA THR A 45 39.97 17.01 -23.96
C THR A 45 39.76 15.74 -23.13
N PRO A 46 38.79 15.69 -22.20
CA PRO A 46 38.42 14.45 -21.55
C PRO A 46 37.78 13.54 -22.59
N GLY A 47 38.22 12.27 -22.66
CA GLY A 47 37.49 11.24 -23.39
C GLY A 47 36.07 11.08 -22.84
N PRO A 48 35.13 10.50 -23.61
CA PRO A 48 33.75 10.32 -23.16
C PRO A 48 33.73 9.57 -21.83
N PRO A 49 32.93 10.03 -20.83
CA PRO A 49 32.84 9.34 -19.56
C PRO A 49 32.34 7.91 -19.80
N GLY A 50 33.05 6.93 -19.24
CA GLY A 50 32.58 5.55 -19.20
C GLY A 50 31.22 5.44 -18.51
N PRO A 51 30.46 4.36 -18.74
CA PRO A 51 29.16 4.17 -18.09
C PRO A 51 29.30 4.32 -16.57
N PRO A 52 28.33 4.97 -15.89
CA PRO A 52 28.38 5.14 -14.45
C PRO A 52 28.50 3.77 -13.78
N GLN A 53 29.54 3.58 -12.96
CA GLN A 53 29.81 2.32 -12.28
C GLN A 53 28.82 2.03 -11.13
N HIS A 54 28.02 3.03 -10.74
CA HIS A 54 27.05 2.95 -9.66
C HIS A 54 25.71 3.60 -10.06
N ASP A 55 24.61 2.98 -9.64
CA ASP A 55 23.26 3.48 -9.80
C ASP A 55 23.12 4.82 -9.05
N SER A 56 22.80 5.88 -9.78
CA SER A 56 22.62 7.22 -9.23
C SER A 56 21.15 7.56 -8.97
N SER A 57 20.25 6.56 -9.00
CA SER A 57 18.86 6.75 -8.63
C SER A 57 18.76 7.26 -7.18
N PRO A 58 17.86 8.22 -6.87
CA PRO A 58 17.68 8.73 -5.51
C PRO A 58 17.13 7.67 -4.53
N VAL A 59 16.63 6.55 -5.06
CA VAL A 59 16.30 5.34 -4.30
C VAL A 59 17.19 4.22 -4.82
N ASP A 60 18.33 4.06 -4.17
CA ASP A 60 19.19 2.89 -4.41
C ASP A 60 18.57 1.69 -3.68
N LEU A 61 17.80 0.88 -4.41
CA LEU A 61 17.28 -0.41 -3.92
C LEU A 61 18.42 -1.41 -3.61
N SER A 62 19.67 -1.08 -3.91
CA SER A 62 20.86 -1.81 -3.49
C SER A 62 21.39 -1.40 -2.11
N THR A 63 20.81 -0.36 -1.48
CA THR A 63 21.04 -0.07 -0.05
C THR A 63 20.66 -1.31 0.75
N PRO A 64 21.63 -2.03 1.35
CA PRO A 64 21.31 -3.25 2.05
C PRO A 64 20.40 -2.94 3.23
N ILE A 65 19.28 -3.66 3.33
CA ILE A 65 18.47 -3.64 4.53
C ILE A 65 19.28 -4.28 5.65
N ASP A 66 19.59 -3.50 6.68
CA ASP A 66 20.20 -4.05 7.88
C ASP A 66 19.16 -4.92 8.59
N MET A 67 19.29 -6.24 8.43
CA MET A 67 18.40 -7.21 9.04
C MET A 67 18.39 -7.12 10.57
N ALA A 68 19.44 -6.57 11.19
CA ALA A 68 19.48 -6.34 12.62
C ALA A 68 18.49 -5.25 13.07
N ASN A 69 18.10 -4.32 12.20
CA ASN A 69 17.07 -3.33 12.50
C ASN A 69 15.68 -3.96 12.66
N GLY A 70 15.48 -5.18 12.15
CA GLY A 70 14.28 -5.96 12.40
C GLY A 70 14.15 -6.42 13.86
N LEU A 71 15.20 -6.37 14.67
CA LEU A 71 15.14 -6.83 16.06
C LEU A 71 15.01 -5.64 17.03
N PRO A 72 14.03 -5.64 17.94
CA PRO A 72 14.05 -4.69 19.03
C PRO A 72 15.19 -5.01 20.00
N GLN A 73 15.51 -4.04 20.86
CA GLN A 73 16.35 -4.30 22.02
C GLN A 73 15.70 -5.38 22.91
N PRO A 74 16.45 -6.38 23.42
CA PRO A 74 15.85 -7.46 24.22
C PRO A 74 15.06 -6.98 25.44
N SER A 75 15.50 -5.88 26.07
CA SER A 75 14.81 -5.27 27.20
C SER A 75 13.51 -4.54 26.86
N ALA A 76 13.19 -4.36 25.57
CA ALA A 76 11.91 -3.84 25.11
C ALA A 76 10.82 -4.92 24.99
N VAL A 77 11.17 -6.20 25.17
CA VAL A 77 10.29 -7.34 24.87
C VAL A 77 9.66 -7.90 26.15
N VAL A 78 8.34 -8.01 26.13
CA VAL A 78 7.52 -8.67 27.16
C VAL A 78 6.82 -9.87 26.52
N ARG A 79 6.86 -11.04 27.18
CA ARG A 79 6.21 -12.26 26.68
C ARG A 79 5.24 -12.82 27.71
N SER A 80 4.12 -13.37 27.24
CA SER A 80 3.13 -14.03 28.08
C SER A 80 2.35 -15.07 27.28
N GLY A 81 2.75 -16.34 27.38
CA GLY A 81 2.20 -17.42 26.56
C GLY A 81 2.53 -17.20 25.08
N GLY A 82 1.52 -17.30 24.21
CA GLY A 82 1.66 -17.01 22.78
C GLY A 82 1.79 -15.52 22.42
N ALA A 83 1.59 -14.61 23.38
CA ALA A 83 1.67 -13.17 23.15
C ALA A 83 3.08 -12.60 23.39
N ARG A 84 3.53 -11.73 22.49
CA ARG A 84 4.72 -10.88 22.61
C ARG A 84 4.32 -9.42 22.44
N ILE A 85 4.80 -8.56 23.34
CA ILE A 85 4.65 -7.11 23.26
C ILE A 85 6.05 -6.50 23.19
N GLU A 86 6.33 -5.70 22.16
CA GLU A 86 7.55 -4.91 22.05
C GLU A 86 7.23 -3.44 22.35
N VAL A 87 7.87 -2.85 23.36
CA VAL A 87 7.67 -1.46 23.77
C VAL A 87 8.67 -0.59 23.03
N LEU A 88 8.27 -0.08 21.85
CA LEU A 88 9.17 0.63 20.93
C LEU A 88 9.32 2.11 21.30
N THR A 89 8.22 2.76 21.69
CA THR A 89 8.23 4.13 22.23
C THR A 89 7.17 4.24 23.34
N PRO A 90 7.09 5.37 24.09
CA PRO A 90 5.99 5.54 25.03
C PRO A 90 4.60 5.44 24.41
N THR A 91 4.47 5.69 23.10
CA THR A 91 3.19 5.72 22.35
C THR A 91 3.12 4.67 21.25
N LEU A 92 4.07 3.75 21.15
CA LEU A 92 4.09 2.69 20.14
C LEU A 92 4.42 1.35 20.78
N LEU A 93 3.47 0.42 20.70
CA LEU A 93 3.60 -0.96 21.14
C LEU A 93 3.42 -1.86 19.92
N ARG A 94 4.32 -2.81 19.69
CA ARG A 94 4.08 -3.90 18.75
C ARG A 94 3.46 -5.07 19.48
N LEU A 95 2.38 -5.62 18.96
CA LEU A 95 1.62 -6.71 19.52
C LEU A 95 1.69 -7.88 18.55
N GLU A 96 2.25 -9.00 19.00
CA GLU A 96 2.35 -10.22 18.22
C GLU A 96 1.78 -11.41 18.95
N TYR A 97 1.01 -12.22 18.23
CA TYR A 97 0.49 -13.48 18.74
C TYR A 97 0.93 -14.63 17.84
N SER A 98 1.40 -15.71 18.47
CA SER A 98 1.75 -16.95 17.80
C SER A 98 1.55 -18.12 18.76
N PRO A 99 0.71 -19.12 18.43
CA PRO A 99 0.54 -20.31 19.27
C PRO A 99 1.85 -21.07 19.49
N SER A 100 2.76 -21.00 18.51
CA SER A 100 4.07 -21.66 18.56
C SER A 100 5.13 -20.88 19.35
N GLY A 101 4.86 -19.64 19.75
CA GLY A 101 5.86 -18.73 20.32
C GLY A 101 6.97 -18.31 19.34
N THR A 102 6.81 -18.63 18.05
CA THR A 102 7.69 -18.16 16.97
C THR A 102 7.11 -16.88 16.37
N TYR A 103 7.92 -15.83 16.35
CA TYR A 103 7.50 -14.49 15.95
C TYR A 103 8.33 -13.97 14.78
N GLU A 104 7.86 -12.90 14.13
CA GLU A 104 8.60 -12.31 13.01
C GLU A 104 9.62 -11.31 13.50
N ASN A 105 10.87 -11.53 13.11
CA ASN A 105 12.01 -10.73 13.52
C ASN A 105 12.72 -10.08 12.33
N ARG A 106 12.35 -10.44 11.09
CA ARG A 106 12.84 -9.76 9.89
C ARG A 106 12.15 -8.40 9.75
N PRO A 107 12.83 -7.40 9.18
CA PRO A 107 12.17 -6.20 8.68
C PRO A 107 11.04 -6.57 7.72
N THR A 108 9.87 -5.95 7.87
CA THR A 108 8.80 -6.03 6.87
C THR A 108 8.90 -4.84 5.93
N VAL A 109 8.16 -4.87 4.82
CA VAL A 109 8.07 -3.72 3.91
C VAL A 109 7.46 -2.49 4.57
N ASN A 110 6.67 -2.67 5.64
CA ASN A 110 6.06 -1.57 6.38
C ASN A 110 6.91 -1.16 7.59
N ALA A 111 7.55 -2.10 8.28
CA ALA A 111 8.32 -1.85 9.49
C ALA A 111 9.78 -2.31 9.30
N ILE A 112 10.62 -1.33 8.98
CA ILE A 112 12.03 -1.55 8.63
C ILE A 112 12.92 -1.49 9.87
N ASP A 113 12.68 -0.54 10.77
CA ASP A 113 13.51 -0.31 11.95
C ASP A 113 12.72 -0.38 13.26
N ARG A 114 13.00 -1.44 14.03
CA ARG A 114 12.48 -1.69 15.38
C ARG A 114 13.57 -1.52 16.45
N ARG A 115 14.82 -1.20 16.07
CA ARG A 115 15.96 -1.12 16.98
C ARG A 115 16.02 0.24 17.68
N MET A 116 14.91 0.62 18.29
CA MET A 116 14.72 1.92 18.95
C MET A 116 15.31 1.93 20.37
N ALA A 117 15.54 3.14 20.89
CA ALA A 117 15.89 3.32 22.30
C ALA A 117 14.74 2.87 23.20
N VAL A 118 15.03 2.03 24.20
CA VAL A 118 13.99 1.44 25.06
C VAL A 118 13.42 2.51 26.00
N PRO A 119 12.11 2.80 25.94
CA PRO A 119 11.50 3.73 26.88
C PRO A 119 11.43 3.13 28.29
N ARG A 120 11.25 3.97 29.31
CA ARG A 120 10.89 3.47 30.65
C ARG A 120 9.47 2.90 30.61
N TYR A 121 9.31 1.65 31.05
CA TYR A 121 8.01 1.01 31.20
C TYR A 121 8.04 -0.02 32.34
N THR A 122 6.86 -0.46 32.79
CA THR A 122 6.69 -1.61 33.68
C THR A 122 5.85 -2.68 33.00
N ALA A 123 6.12 -3.95 33.34
CA ALA A 123 5.32 -5.08 32.88
C ALA A 123 5.08 -6.03 34.05
N GLN A 124 3.82 -6.37 34.30
CA GLN A 124 3.44 -7.25 35.41
C GLN A 124 2.23 -8.09 35.05
N VAL A 125 2.24 -9.35 35.50
CA VAL A 125 1.08 -10.23 35.43
C VAL A 125 0.43 -10.25 36.81
N SER A 126 -0.85 -9.89 36.88
CA SER A 126 -1.64 -9.90 38.12
C SER A 126 -3.09 -10.25 37.80
N HIS A 127 -3.70 -11.12 38.61
CA HIS A 127 -5.09 -11.57 38.45
C HIS A 127 -5.42 -12.06 37.03
N GLY A 128 -4.49 -12.76 36.37
CA GLY A 128 -4.68 -13.29 35.00
C GLY A 128 -4.53 -12.26 33.88
N TRP A 129 -4.09 -11.03 34.18
CA TRP A 129 -3.85 -9.98 33.18
C TRP A 129 -2.39 -9.56 33.16
N LEU A 130 -1.80 -9.55 31.96
CA LEU A 130 -0.57 -8.83 31.69
C LEU A 130 -0.90 -7.34 31.56
N THR A 131 -0.20 -6.49 32.30
CA THR A 131 -0.30 -5.03 32.20
C THR A 131 1.07 -4.47 31.84
N VAL A 132 1.17 -3.79 30.70
CA VAL A 132 2.37 -3.07 30.24
C VAL A 132 2.08 -1.57 30.29
N GLN A 133 2.86 -0.82 31.07
CA GLN A 133 2.62 0.60 31.32
C GLN A 133 3.84 1.44 30.94
N THR A 134 3.65 2.39 30.03
CA THR A 134 4.62 3.43 29.67
C THR A 134 4.23 4.76 30.34
N SER A 135 4.97 5.84 30.07
CA SER A 135 4.60 7.19 30.50
C SER A 135 3.36 7.77 29.77
N ARG A 136 2.88 7.13 28.69
CA ARG A 136 1.79 7.65 27.86
C ARG A 136 0.62 6.69 27.66
N ALA A 137 0.82 5.39 27.91
CA ALA A 137 -0.19 4.36 27.68
C ALA A 137 -0.10 3.22 28.69
N THR A 138 -1.22 2.51 28.88
CA THR A 138 -1.30 1.25 29.63
C THR A 138 -2.03 0.22 28.79
N LEU A 139 -1.31 -0.80 28.33
CA LEU A 139 -1.89 -1.95 27.64
C LEU A 139 -2.23 -3.04 28.66
N ARG A 140 -3.39 -3.66 28.53
CA ARG A 140 -3.77 -4.89 29.24
C ARG A 140 -4.11 -5.99 28.26
N TYR A 141 -3.64 -7.20 28.55
CA TYR A 141 -3.94 -8.42 27.80
C TYR A 141 -4.29 -9.56 28.76
N LYS A 142 -5.36 -10.30 28.48
CA LYS A 142 -5.77 -11.46 29.28
C LYS A 142 -4.84 -12.63 28.98
N VAL A 143 -4.09 -13.10 29.96
CA VAL A 143 -3.08 -14.13 29.75
C VAL A 143 -3.74 -15.44 29.30
N GLY A 144 -3.22 -16.03 28.21
CA GLY A 144 -3.70 -17.30 27.69
C GLY A 144 -5.03 -17.25 26.94
N SER A 145 -5.53 -16.05 26.60
CA SER A 145 -6.83 -15.89 25.91
C SER A 145 -6.77 -16.03 24.39
N GLY A 146 -5.62 -16.43 23.82
CA GLY A 146 -5.46 -16.54 22.36
C GLY A 146 -5.07 -15.22 21.67
N PRO A 147 -5.32 -15.10 20.35
CA PRO A 147 -5.09 -13.88 19.58
C PRO A 147 -5.70 -12.63 20.24
N PHE A 148 -5.09 -11.47 20.05
CA PHE A 148 -5.59 -10.20 20.54
C PHE A 148 -6.92 -9.84 19.89
N THR A 149 -7.89 -9.46 20.72
CA THR A 149 -9.21 -9.00 20.34
C THR A 149 -9.64 -7.85 21.24
N GLY A 150 -10.67 -7.10 20.83
CA GLY A 150 -11.25 -6.07 21.69
C GLY A 150 -11.79 -6.62 23.03
N ALA A 151 -12.14 -7.91 23.10
CA ALA A 151 -12.64 -8.54 24.31
C ALA A 151 -11.54 -8.91 25.33
N ASN A 152 -10.31 -9.15 24.87
CA ASN A 152 -9.20 -9.60 25.72
C ASN A 152 -8.02 -8.63 25.81
N THR A 153 -8.08 -7.52 25.05
CA THR A 153 -7.03 -6.51 24.98
C THR A 153 -7.64 -5.13 25.13
N SER A 154 -7.01 -4.29 25.95
CA SER A 154 -7.39 -2.88 26.09
C SER A 154 -6.17 -1.98 26.22
N LEU A 155 -6.32 -0.76 25.73
CA LEU A 155 -5.32 0.29 25.77
C LEU A 155 -5.92 1.49 26.48
N ARG A 156 -5.29 1.95 27.55
CA ARG A 156 -5.64 3.19 28.25
C ARG A 156 -4.63 4.27 27.91
N LEU A 157 -5.09 5.40 27.40
CA LEU A 157 -4.27 6.53 26.95
C LEU A 157 -4.98 7.87 27.17
N ALA A 158 -4.25 8.98 27.13
CA ALA A 158 -4.83 10.31 27.17
C ALA A 158 -5.23 10.79 25.76
N VAL A 159 -6.48 11.18 25.57
CA VAL A 159 -7.04 11.74 24.33
C VAL A 159 -7.70 13.07 24.68
N GLY A 160 -7.28 14.18 24.06
CA GLY A 160 -7.80 15.51 24.41
C GLY A 160 -7.66 15.89 25.89
N GLY A 161 -6.65 15.35 26.60
CA GLY A 161 -6.46 15.55 28.04
C GLY A 161 -7.31 14.66 28.95
N GLN A 162 -8.20 13.83 28.38
CA GLN A 162 -9.02 12.86 29.13
C GLN A 162 -8.44 11.46 29.01
N MET A 163 -8.45 10.69 30.11
CA MET A 163 -8.02 9.30 30.09
C MET A 163 -9.13 8.42 29.50
N THR A 164 -8.84 7.79 28.36
CA THR A 164 -9.77 6.94 27.62
C THR A 164 -9.25 5.51 27.60
N THR A 165 -10.16 4.53 27.66
CA THR A 165 -9.84 3.11 27.42
C THR A 165 -10.45 2.69 26.10
N VAL A 166 -9.63 2.10 25.23
CA VAL A 166 -10.00 1.66 23.89
C VAL A 166 -9.62 0.19 23.70
N HIS A 167 -10.21 -0.44 22.70
CA HIS A 167 -10.13 -1.88 22.48
C HIS A 167 -9.65 -2.15 21.06
N PRO A 168 -8.34 -2.40 20.86
CA PRO A 168 -7.81 -2.63 19.52
C PRO A 168 -8.40 -3.89 18.90
N THR A 169 -8.74 -3.80 17.62
CA THR A 169 -9.27 -4.89 16.80
C THR A 169 -8.40 -5.08 15.58
N TRP A 170 -8.12 -6.32 15.20
CA TRP A 170 -7.45 -6.61 13.93
C TRP A 170 -8.48 -6.53 12.80
N GLU A 171 -8.56 -5.39 12.12
CA GLU A 171 -9.58 -5.10 11.10
C GLU A 171 -9.51 -6.05 9.89
N TRP A 172 -8.30 -6.48 9.53
CA TRP A 172 -8.01 -7.32 8.37
C TRP A 172 -7.85 -8.80 8.72
N GLU A 173 -8.06 -9.16 9.98
CA GLU A 173 -8.15 -10.55 10.43
C GLU A 173 -9.56 -10.85 10.90
N CYS A 174 -9.80 -12.12 11.22
CA CYS A 174 -11.04 -12.52 11.88
C CYS A 174 -10.80 -13.31 13.17
N PRO A 175 -10.31 -12.69 14.26
CA PRO A 175 -10.19 -13.37 15.54
C PRO A 175 -11.57 -13.79 16.08
N PHE A 176 -11.64 -14.96 16.70
CA PHE A 176 -12.84 -15.38 17.42
C PHE A 176 -13.17 -14.37 18.53
N GLY A 177 -14.44 -13.95 18.59
CA GLY A 177 -14.89 -12.92 19.53
C GLY A 177 -14.68 -11.49 19.02
N GLN A 178 -14.69 -11.28 17.70
CA GLN A 178 -14.63 -9.96 17.06
C GLN A 178 -15.58 -9.90 15.85
N THR A 179 -15.98 -8.70 15.47
CA THR A 179 -16.59 -8.42 14.17
C THR A 179 -15.49 -8.22 13.13
N CYS A 180 -15.60 -8.97 12.03
CA CYS A 180 -14.65 -9.02 10.93
C CYS A 180 -15.21 -8.29 9.72
N GLN A 181 -14.39 -7.47 9.08
CA GLN A 181 -14.80 -6.68 7.92
C GLN A 181 -14.90 -7.55 6.67
N ALA A 182 -15.73 -7.17 5.69
CA ALA A 182 -15.75 -7.83 4.38
C ALA A 182 -14.38 -7.77 3.68
N GLY A 183 -13.60 -6.72 3.92
CA GLY A 183 -12.23 -6.60 3.40
C GLY A 183 -11.26 -7.68 3.89
N ALA A 184 -11.52 -8.30 5.04
CA ALA A 184 -10.72 -9.41 5.57
C ALA A 184 -11.04 -10.75 4.88
N ALA A 185 -12.06 -10.81 4.02
CA ALA A 185 -12.47 -12.03 3.37
C ALA A 185 -11.66 -12.30 2.09
N ALA A 186 -11.28 -13.56 1.88
CA ALA A 186 -10.90 -14.02 0.55
C ALA A 186 -12.16 -14.11 -0.32
N LEU A 187 -12.21 -13.29 -1.37
CA LEU A 187 -13.33 -13.25 -2.33
C LEU A 187 -13.06 -14.18 -3.51
N GLY A 188 -14.10 -14.87 -3.97
CA GLY A 188 -14.00 -15.85 -5.05
C GLY A 188 -15.27 -15.95 -5.90
N GLY A 189 -15.18 -16.67 -7.02
CA GLY A 189 -16.32 -16.94 -7.92
C GLY A 189 -16.96 -15.69 -8.56
N GLY A 190 -16.21 -14.58 -8.60
CA GLY A 190 -16.67 -13.30 -9.14
C GLY A 190 -17.31 -12.37 -8.12
N ALA A 191 -17.30 -12.72 -6.83
CA ALA A 191 -17.54 -11.75 -5.75
C ALA A 191 -16.41 -10.70 -5.72
N SER A 192 -16.75 -9.47 -5.40
CA SER A 192 -15.80 -8.37 -5.23
C SER A 192 -16.30 -7.37 -4.19
N LEU A 193 -15.39 -6.53 -3.67
CA LEU A 193 -15.80 -5.42 -2.82
C LEU A 193 -16.58 -4.38 -3.62
N SER A 194 -17.57 -3.77 -2.98
CA SER A 194 -18.35 -2.66 -3.53
C SER A 194 -18.64 -1.63 -2.46
N GLN A 195 -18.85 -0.39 -2.91
CA GLN A 195 -19.23 0.76 -2.09
C GLN A 195 -20.48 1.46 -2.67
N SER A 196 -21.17 0.82 -3.62
CA SER A 196 -22.31 1.44 -4.34
C SER A 196 -23.56 1.68 -3.49
N GLN A 197 -23.60 1.15 -2.26
CA GLN A 197 -24.69 1.37 -1.30
C GLN A 197 -24.13 1.97 0.00
N GLY A 198 -24.89 2.83 0.68
CA GLY A 198 -24.49 3.40 1.96
C GLY A 198 -24.79 2.50 3.17
N GLY A 199 -24.31 2.89 4.35
CA GLY A 199 -24.69 2.30 5.64
C GLY A 199 -23.98 0.98 6.01
N TYR A 200 -22.97 0.55 5.26
CA TYR A 200 -22.09 -0.55 5.63
C TYR A 200 -21.13 -0.14 6.77
N GLN A 201 -20.61 -1.11 7.52
CA GLN A 201 -19.68 -0.90 8.63
C GLN A 201 -18.22 -1.21 8.25
N SER A 202 -18.00 -2.10 7.29
CA SER A 202 -16.67 -2.47 6.80
C SER A 202 -15.98 -1.28 6.13
N THR A 203 -14.74 -0.98 6.54
CA THR A 203 -13.99 0.15 6.00
C THR A 203 -13.57 -0.07 4.54
N ALA A 204 -13.54 -1.31 4.09
CA ALA A 204 -13.23 -1.70 2.72
C ALA A 204 -14.44 -1.64 1.77
N GLY A 205 -15.63 -1.31 2.26
CA GLY A 205 -16.89 -1.61 1.58
C GLY A 205 -17.38 -3.02 1.90
N TYR A 206 -18.43 -3.47 1.22
CA TYR A 206 -19.08 -4.77 1.43
C TYR A 206 -18.72 -5.76 0.32
N ALA A 207 -18.79 -7.06 0.61
CA ALA A 207 -18.66 -8.11 -0.40
C ALA A 207 -19.97 -8.22 -1.18
N GLY A 208 -19.94 -7.82 -2.44
CA GLY A 208 -21.07 -7.89 -3.36
C GLY A 208 -20.84 -8.87 -4.51
N TYR A 209 -21.76 -8.89 -5.47
CA TYR A 209 -21.71 -9.73 -6.67
C TYR A 209 -21.70 -11.24 -6.39
N LEU A 210 -22.29 -11.66 -5.27
CA LEU A 210 -22.59 -13.07 -4.98
C LEU A 210 -23.77 -13.54 -5.84
N ASN A 211 -23.71 -13.38 -7.16
CA ASN A 211 -24.85 -13.51 -8.09
C ASN A 211 -24.84 -14.81 -8.89
N ARG A 212 -23.84 -15.67 -8.68
CA ARG A 212 -23.65 -16.93 -9.41
C ARG A 212 -23.05 -18.00 -8.51
N GLN A 213 -23.37 -19.25 -8.81
CA GLN A 213 -22.89 -20.39 -8.04
C GLN A 213 -21.37 -20.35 -7.89
N GLY A 214 -20.89 -20.54 -6.66
CA GLY A 214 -19.48 -20.49 -6.30
C GLY A 214 -18.94 -19.10 -5.99
N ALA A 215 -19.70 -18.02 -6.22
CA ALA A 215 -19.36 -16.69 -5.73
C ALA A 215 -19.48 -16.63 -4.21
N GLY A 216 -18.52 -16.00 -3.52
CA GLY A 216 -18.59 -15.91 -2.07
C GLY A 216 -17.41 -15.20 -1.41
N ALA A 217 -17.51 -15.09 -0.10
CA ALA A 217 -16.54 -14.47 0.79
C ALA A 217 -16.15 -15.46 1.89
N THR A 218 -14.85 -15.67 2.10
CA THR A 218 -14.31 -16.62 3.09
C THR A 218 -13.39 -15.92 4.08
N TRP A 219 -13.74 -15.96 5.36
CA TRP A 219 -12.91 -15.46 6.46
C TRP A 219 -12.10 -16.59 7.09
N SER A 220 -10.87 -16.27 7.50
CA SER A 220 -10.05 -17.16 8.34
C SER A 220 -10.27 -16.80 9.81
N VAL A 221 -11.15 -17.54 10.48
CA VAL A 221 -11.46 -17.33 11.90
C VAL A 221 -10.32 -17.87 12.77
N LEU A 222 -9.64 -16.99 13.50
CA LEU A 222 -8.44 -17.32 14.29
C LEU A 222 -8.77 -17.64 15.74
N GLY A 223 -8.08 -18.64 16.30
CA GLY A 223 -8.11 -18.93 17.74
C GLY A 223 -9.48 -19.34 18.31
N ALA A 224 -10.35 -19.96 17.51
CA ALA A 224 -11.65 -20.42 17.99
C ALA A 224 -11.52 -21.60 18.97
N PRO A 225 -12.39 -21.71 20.00
CA PRO A 225 -12.54 -22.94 20.76
C PRO A 225 -13.25 -24.02 19.93
N SER A 226 -13.07 -25.29 20.28
CA SER A 226 -13.84 -26.38 19.67
C SER A 226 -15.29 -26.37 20.18
N GLY A 227 -16.26 -26.54 19.29
CA GLY A 227 -17.68 -26.63 19.65
C GLY A 227 -18.59 -25.74 18.80
N PRO A 228 -19.87 -25.62 19.16
CA PRO A 228 -20.80 -24.74 18.47
C PRO A 228 -20.48 -23.26 18.73
N ALA A 229 -20.42 -22.48 17.66
CA ALA A 229 -20.20 -21.03 17.70
C ALA A 229 -21.36 -20.29 17.04
N ALA A 230 -21.67 -19.10 17.54
CA ALA A 230 -22.57 -18.19 16.85
C ALA A 230 -21.83 -17.54 15.67
N VAL A 231 -22.47 -17.54 14.50
CA VAL A 231 -22.02 -16.83 13.30
C VAL A 231 -23.07 -15.78 12.96
N SER A 232 -22.72 -14.51 13.16
CA SER A 232 -23.57 -13.37 12.83
C SER A 232 -23.08 -12.73 11.54
N ILE A 233 -23.99 -12.54 10.58
CA ILE A 233 -23.69 -12.01 9.26
C ILE A 233 -24.54 -10.77 9.06
N ARG A 234 -23.89 -9.61 8.88
CA ARG A 234 -24.55 -8.38 8.48
C ARG A 234 -24.67 -8.35 6.97
N TYR A 235 -25.88 -8.30 6.45
CA TYR A 235 -26.17 -8.51 5.04
C TYR A 235 -27.14 -7.46 4.50
N SER A 236 -27.11 -7.27 3.18
CA SER A 236 -28.14 -6.55 2.42
C SER A 236 -28.77 -7.48 1.38
N ASN A 237 -30.10 -7.51 1.38
CA ASN A 237 -30.91 -8.11 0.32
C ASN A 237 -31.61 -6.98 -0.45
N LEU A 238 -30.83 -6.10 -1.08
CA LEU A 238 -31.30 -5.00 -1.93
C LEU A 238 -30.97 -5.17 -3.42
N ALA A 239 -30.22 -6.21 -3.79
CA ALA A 239 -29.59 -6.26 -5.11
C ALA A 239 -30.61 -6.41 -6.27
N GLY A 240 -30.93 -5.28 -6.93
CA GLY A 240 -31.50 -5.17 -8.29
C GLY A 240 -33.02 -4.95 -8.40
N ALA A 241 -33.43 -3.70 -8.69
CA ALA A 241 -34.79 -3.23 -9.06
C ALA A 241 -35.90 -3.42 -7.99
N PRO A 242 -36.97 -2.60 -8.02
CA PRO A 242 -37.40 -1.81 -6.86
C PRO A 242 -37.98 -2.68 -5.75
N LEU A 243 -37.27 -2.68 -4.61
CA LEU A 243 -37.53 -3.44 -3.38
C LEU A 243 -37.46 -4.96 -3.61
N ALA A 244 -36.46 -5.61 -3.00
CA ALA A 244 -36.42 -7.06 -2.93
C ALA A 244 -37.67 -7.54 -2.16
N THR A 245 -38.72 -7.98 -2.85
CA THR A 245 -39.96 -8.39 -2.19
C THR A 245 -39.90 -9.83 -1.68
N ALA A 246 -38.86 -10.60 -2.05
CA ALA A 246 -38.70 -12.00 -1.68
C ALA A 246 -37.42 -12.24 -0.84
N PRO A 247 -37.47 -13.16 0.14
CA PRO A 247 -36.27 -13.67 0.78
C PRO A 247 -35.33 -14.31 -0.24
N ARG A 248 -34.02 -14.11 -0.05
CA ARG A 248 -32.97 -14.75 -0.84
C ARG A 248 -32.17 -15.72 0.02
N THR A 249 -31.55 -16.70 -0.61
CA THR A 249 -30.81 -17.76 0.06
C THR A 249 -29.34 -17.71 -0.33
N ILE A 250 -28.50 -17.97 0.66
CA ILE A 250 -27.05 -18.14 0.55
C ILE A 250 -26.63 -19.26 1.50
N SER A 251 -25.47 -19.85 1.27
CA SER A 251 -24.97 -20.99 2.01
C SER A 251 -23.85 -20.60 2.96
N LEU A 252 -23.88 -21.13 4.19
CA LEU A 252 -22.77 -21.08 5.13
C LEU A 252 -21.95 -22.35 5.02
N ALA A 253 -20.64 -22.22 4.80
CA ALA A 253 -19.70 -23.33 4.82
C ALA A 253 -18.60 -23.11 5.87
N VAL A 254 -18.19 -24.18 6.55
CA VAL A 254 -17.07 -24.17 7.49
C VAL A 254 -16.05 -25.22 7.08
N SER A 255 -14.78 -24.83 6.99
CA SER A 255 -13.69 -25.73 6.56
C SER A 255 -13.96 -26.41 5.20
N GLY A 256 -14.66 -25.71 4.29
CA GLY A 256 -15.03 -26.20 2.96
C GLY A 256 -16.25 -27.13 2.93
N GLN A 257 -16.88 -27.40 4.07
CA GLN A 257 -18.10 -28.21 4.16
C GLN A 257 -19.32 -27.31 4.32
N LEU A 258 -20.38 -27.57 3.56
CA LEU A 258 -21.66 -26.88 3.71
C LEU A 258 -22.25 -27.21 5.08
N VAL A 259 -22.61 -26.18 5.84
CA VAL A 259 -23.20 -26.32 7.19
C VAL A 259 -24.71 -26.13 7.12
N THR A 260 -25.17 -25.04 6.50
CA THR A 260 -26.60 -24.73 6.38
C THR A 260 -26.84 -23.73 5.26
N THR A 261 -28.05 -23.73 4.73
CA THR A 261 -28.59 -22.61 3.95
C THR A 261 -29.11 -21.54 4.91
N LEU A 262 -28.89 -20.28 4.56
CA LEU A 262 -29.31 -19.08 5.27
C LEU A 262 -30.35 -18.36 4.42
N THR A 263 -31.40 -17.86 5.07
CA THR A 263 -32.46 -17.09 4.41
C THR A 263 -32.32 -15.62 4.80
N ALA A 264 -31.87 -14.80 3.87
CA ALA A 264 -31.79 -13.35 3.97
C ALA A 264 -33.16 -12.73 3.68
N THR A 265 -33.84 -12.23 4.70
CA THR A 265 -35.10 -11.49 4.51
C THR A 265 -34.85 -10.20 3.72
N PRO A 266 -35.86 -9.70 2.99
CA PRO A 266 -35.81 -8.37 2.38
C PRO A 266 -35.23 -7.28 3.29
N THR A 267 -34.39 -6.43 2.72
CA THR A 267 -33.98 -5.12 3.28
C THR A 267 -34.48 -4.01 2.38
N ASP A 268 -34.53 -2.77 2.86
CA ASP A 268 -35.02 -1.62 2.08
C ASP A 268 -34.00 -0.48 2.05
N SER A 269 -34.21 0.53 1.20
CA SER A 269 -33.26 1.63 1.05
C SER A 269 -33.15 2.55 2.28
N ALA A 270 -34.14 2.51 3.19
CA ALA A 270 -34.09 3.27 4.44
C ALA A 270 -33.22 2.53 5.48
N ASN A 271 -33.28 1.20 5.50
CA ASN A 271 -32.49 0.32 6.34
C ASN A 271 -31.83 -0.77 5.47
N PRO A 272 -30.74 -0.43 4.75
CA PRO A 272 -30.16 -1.31 3.73
C PRO A 272 -29.51 -2.57 4.30
N TRP A 273 -29.41 -2.70 5.62
CA TRP A 273 -28.67 -3.76 6.27
C TRP A 273 -29.44 -4.38 7.42
N SER A 274 -29.43 -5.70 7.46
CA SER A 274 -29.95 -6.51 8.57
C SER A 274 -28.85 -7.45 9.07
N THR A 275 -29.12 -8.15 10.18
CA THR A 275 -28.22 -9.17 10.72
C THR A 275 -28.98 -10.48 10.87
N LEU A 276 -28.44 -11.54 10.27
CA LEU A 276 -28.86 -12.90 10.56
C LEU A 276 -27.82 -13.57 11.47
N THR A 277 -28.25 -14.48 12.32
CA THR A 277 -27.35 -15.26 13.18
C THR A 277 -27.72 -16.73 13.09
N THR A 278 -26.71 -17.58 12.97
CA THR A 278 -26.84 -19.04 13.01
C THR A 278 -25.77 -19.66 13.89
N THR A 279 -25.80 -20.98 14.07
CA THR A 279 -24.74 -21.73 14.75
C THR A 279 -23.97 -22.61 13.79
N ALA A 280 -22.66 -22.66 13.93
CA ALA A 280 -21.81 -23.56 13.16
C ALA A 280 -20.79 -24.29 14.06
N PRO A 281 -20.44 -25.56 13.77
CA PRO A 281 -19.42 -26.27 14.51
C PRO A 281 -18.03 -25.78 14.10
N LEU A 282 -17.19 -25.43 15.07
CA LEU A 282 -15.80 -25.07 14.88
C LEU A 282 -14.87 -26.10 15.52
N ARG A 283 -13.68 -26.23 14.94
CA ARG A 283 -12.54 -26.94 15.55
C ARG A 283 -11.71 -25.94 16.35
N SER A 284 -10.91 -26.43 17.29
CA SER A 284 -9.96 -25.57 18.00
C SER A 284 -8.94 -24.96 17.03
N GLY A 285 -8.64 -23.66 17.18
CA GLY A 285 -7.70 -22.91 16.34
C GLY A 285 -8.33 -22.28 15.10
N SER A 286 -7.57 -22.21 14.01
CA SER A 286 -8.05 -21.64 12.73
C SER A 286 -9.18 -22.44 12.07
N ASN A 287 -10.24 -21.75 11.65
CA ASN A 287 -11.32 -22.29 10.82
C ASN A 287 -11.55 -21.38 9.60
N SER A 288 -11.85 -21.92 8.42
CA SER A 288 -12.43 -21.10 7.36
C SER A 288 -13.94 -21.05 7.54
N VAL A 289 -14.52 -19.85 7.49
CA VAL A 289 -15.97 -19.63 7.54
C VAL A 289 -16.34 -18.83 6.30
N ALA A 290 -17.18 -19.41 5.45
CA ALA A 290 -17.51 -18.87 4.15
C ALA A 290 -19.01 -18.66 3.98
N VAL A 291 -19.36 -17.52 3.40
CA VAL A 291 -20.71 -17.24 2.89
C VAL A 291 -20.63 -17.29 1.38
N VAL A 292 -21.38 -18.21 0.77
CA VAL A 292 -21.28 -18.52 -0.67
C VAL A 292 -22.67 -18.60 -1.31
N CYS A 293 -22.75 -18.27 -2.59
CA CYS A 293 -23.86 -18.68 -3.44
C CYS A 293 -23.69 -20.17 -3.75
N GLY A 294 -24.37 -21.02 -2.99
CA GLY A 294 -24.34 -22.48 -3.09
C GLY A 294 -25.19 -23.02 -4.23
N SER A 295 -25.19 -24.34 -4.39
CA SER A 295 -26.07 -25.01 -5.35
C SER A 295 -27.52 -24.92 -4.85
N GLY A 296 -28.43 -24.38 -5.66
CA GLY A 296 -29.84 -24.19 -5.30
C GLY A 296 -30.13 -22.90 -4.53
N ASP A 297 -29.12 -22.08 -4.26
CA ASP A 297 -29.32 -20.76 -3.66
C ASP A 297 -29.86 -19.76 -4.70
N SER A 298 -30.69 -18.83 -4.24
CA SER A 298 -31.20 -17.72 -5.06
C SER A 298 -30.21 -16.54 -5.14
N CYS A 299 -29.20 -16.52 -4.27
CA CYS A 299 -28.00 -15.68 -4.37
C CYS A 299 -28.33 -14.18 -4.35
N GLY A 300 -27.41 -13.30 -4.76
CA GLY A 300 -27.64 -11.85 -4.79
C GLY A 300 -27.85 -11.21 -3.42
N VAL A 301 -27.08 -11.65 -2.43
CA VAL A 301 -27.04 -11.05 -1.09
C VAL A 301 -25.66 -10.44 -0.88
N ASP A 302 -25.61 -9.18 -0.48
CA ASP A 302 -24.38 -8.48 -0.15
C ASP A 302 -24.01 -8.70 1.31
N ILE A 303 -22.72 -8.84 1.62
CA ILE A 303 -22.21 -9.14 2.97
C ILE A 303 -21.29 -8.03 3.44
N ASP A 304 -21.64 -7.36 4.54
CA ASP A 304 -20.85 -6.26 5.11
C ASP A 304 -19.85 -6.75 6.16
N THR A 305 -20.32 -7.46 7.17
CA THR A 305 -19.47 -7.97 8.26
C THR A 305 -19.86 -9.38 8.65
N LEU A 306 -18.89 -10.10 9.19
CA LEU A 306 -19.07 -11.43 9.78
C LEU A 306 -18.47 -11.41 11.19
N ALA A 307 -19.22 -11.90 12.19
CA ALA A 307 -18.72 -12.08 13.54
C ALA A 307 -18.88 -13.54 13.95
N VAL A 308 -17.83 -14.12 14.54
CA VAL A 308 -17.87 -15.48 15.08
C VAL A 308 -17.52 -15.42 16.56
N GLY A 309 -18.43 -15.91 17.39
CA GLY A 309 -18.32 -15.80 18.84
C GLY A 309 -18.95 -16.98 19.57
N ALA A 310 -18.96 -16.89 20.90
CA ALA A 310 -19.59 -17.90 21.73
C ALA A 310 -21.09 -17.98 21.41
N ALA A 311 -21.65 -19.18 21.51
CA ALA A 311 -23.10 -19.35 21.33
C ALA A 311 -23.87 -18.44 22.30
N GLY A 312 -24.89 -17.73 21.79
CA GLY A 312 -25.73 -16.83 22.58
C GLY A 312 -25.15 -15.44 22.89
N THR A 313 -23.93 -15.11 22.43
CA THR A 313 -23.40 -13.74 22.54
C THR A 313 -23.81 -12.88 21.35
N PRO A 314 -24.30 -11.64 21.55
CA PRO A 314 -24.56 -10.73 20.46
C PRO A 314 -23.27 -10.38 19.69
N PRO A 315 -23.36 -10.00 18.40
CA PRO A 315 -22.21 -9.58 17.63
C PRO A 315 -21.52 -8.38 18.29
N PHE A 316 -20.19 -8.35 18.22
CA PHE A 316 -19.41 -7.26 18.80
C PHE A 316 -19.69 -5.96 18.03
N PRO A 317 -19.82 -4.82 18.70
CA PRO A 317 -20.01 -3.55 18.02
C PRO A 317 -18.83 -3.29 17.08
N ALA A 318 -19.11 -2.84 15.86
CA ALA A 318 -18.08 -2.32 14.97
C ALA A 318 -17.41 -1.10 15.62
N VAL A 319 -16.10 -0.97 15.47
CA VAL A 319 -15.35 0.16 16.01
C VAL A 319 -15.71 1.41 15.20
N PRO A 320 -16.17 2.50 15.84
CA PRO A 320 -16.42 3.75 15.13
C PRO A 320 -15.13 4.26 14.47
N ALA A 321 -15.19 4.57 13.17
CA ALA A 321 -14.07 5.15 12.44
C ALA A 321 -14.01 6.67 12.68
N GLY A 322 -12.95 7.14 13.31
CA GLY A 322 -12.57 8.54 13.41
C GLY A 322 -11.40 8.90 12.50
N SER A 323 -11.14 8.06 11.50
CA SER A 323 -9.98 8.14 10.60
C SER A 323 -9.90 9.50 9.93
N LEU A 324 -8.74 10.14 10.04
CA LEU A 324 -8.44 11.42 9.40
C LEU A 324 -7.93 11.24 7.95
N GLY A 325 -8.01 10.01 7.41
CA GLY A 325 -7.63 9.66 6.04
C GLY A 325 -6.32 8.87 5.92
N GLY A 326 -6.17 8.18 4.78
CA GLY A 326 -5.03 7.32 4.41
C GLY A 326 -3.81 8.03 3.82
N TRP A 327 -2.71 7.31 3.72
CA TRP A 327 -1.40 7.78 3.20
C TRP A 327 -1.23 7.64 1.68
N VAL A 328 -2.12 6.94 0.98
CA VAL A 328 -2.06 6.83 -0.48
C VAL A 328 -3.12 7.74 -1.09
N ARG A 329 -2.63 8.80 -1.75
CA ARG A 329 -3.41 9.58 -2.72
C ARG A 329 -2.68 9.49 -4.05
N GLY A 330 -3.13 8.59 -4.93
CA GLY A 330 -2.75 8.63 -6.34
C GLY A 330 -3.55 9.70 -7.07
N PHE A 331 -2.92 10.45 -7.97
CA PHE A 331 -3.63 11.38 -8.86
C PHE A 331 -4.37 10.67 -10.00
N ASP A 332 -4.05 9.40 -10.24
CA ASP A 332 -4.58 8.60 -11.36
C ASP A 332 -6.03 8.13 -11.12
N THR A 333 -6.54 8.21 -9.89
CA THR A 333 -7.88 7.71 -9.51
C THR A 333 -8.71 8.75 -8.76
N TYR A 334 -8.68 10.02 -9.16
CA TYR A 334 -9.71 10.97 -8.73
C TYR A 334 -11.02 10.60 -9.45
N THR A 335 -11.94 9.91 -8.76
CA THR A 335 -13.30 9.76 -9.24
C THR A 335 -14.01 11.10 -9.12
N TYR A 336 -14.47 11.64 -10.25
CA TYR A 336 -15.42 12.73 -10.22
C TYR A 336 -16.70 12.27 -9.51
N GLY A 337 -17.19 13.06 -8.57
CA GLY A 337 -18.36 12.72 -7.76
C GLY A 337 -19.65 12.52 -8.58
N PRO A 338 -20.76 12.14 -7.92
CA PRO A 338 -22.06 12.00 -8.58
C PRO A 338 -22.43 13.28 -9.35
N GLY A 339 -22.72 13.14 -10.65
CA GLY A 339 -23.12 14.26 -11.53
C GLY A 339 -22.07 14.76 -12.52
N THR A 340 -20.91 14.09 -12.62
CA THR A 340 -19.83 14.49 -13.55
C THR A 340 -19.70 13.50 -14.71
N THR A 341 -19.68 14.00 -15.95
CA THR A 341 -19.52 13.17 -17.17
C THR A 341 -18.04 12.84 -17.42
N CYS A 342 -17.72 11.54 -17.60
CA CYS A 342 -16.37 11.09 -17.98
C CYS A 342 -15.94 11.76 -19.30
N PRO A 343 -14.63 12.02 -19.53
CA PRO A 343 -14.14 12.49 -20.82
C PRO A 343 -14.53 11.53 -21.96
N PRO A 344 -14.85 12.04 -23.17
CA PRO A 344 -15.12 11.21 -24.33
C PRO A 344 -13.95 10.25 -24.61
N GLY A 345 -14.24 8.95 -24.77
CA GLY A 345 -13.22 7.92 -25.05
C GLY A 345 -12.84 7.03 -23.86
N THR A 346 -13.27 7.36 -22.65
CA THR A 346 -13.12 6.48 -21.48
C THR A 346 -14.28 5.47 -21.44
N GLY A 347 -13.99 4.17 -21.49
CA GLY A 347 -15.01 3.12 -21.36
C GLY A 347 -15.68 3.18 -19.98
N GLY A 348 -16.99 2.91 -19.91
CA GLY A 348 -17.74 2.93 -18.65
C GLY A 348 -17.13 2.02 -17.57
N ASP A 349 -16.58 0.87 -18.00
CA ASP A 349 -15.90 -0.08 -17.12
C ASP A 349 -14.57 0.48 -16.61
N THR A 350 -13.80 1.23 -17.39
CA THR A 350 -12.58 1.94 -16.91
C THR A 350 -12.90 3.13 -16.00
N CYS A 351 -14.09 3.72 -16.10
CA CYS A 351 -14.59 4.70 -15.13
C CYS A 351 -15.03 4.03 -13.80
N GLN A 352 -15.14 2.69 -13.75
CA GLN A 352 -15.52 1.90 -12.56
C GLN A 352 -14.51 0.82 -12.15
N ALA A 353 -13.45 0.57 -12.93
CA ALA A 353 -12.60 -0.61 -12.77
C ALA A 353 -11.67 -0.45 -11.58
N VAL A 354 -12.11 -1.07 -10.48
CA VAL A 354 -11.28 -1.58 -9.39
C VAL A 354 -10.44 -0.48 -8.74
N LEU A 355 -11.13 0.34 -7.95
CA LEU A 355 -10.53 0.76 -6.69
C LEU A 355 -10.29 -0.52 -5.88
N GLU A 356 -9.09 -1.11 -5.97
CA GLU A 356 -8.44 -1.57 -4.74
C GLU A 356 -8.63 -0.40 -3.78
N PRO A 357 -9.28 -0.54 -2.61
CA PRO A 357 -9.48 0.59 -1.73
C PRO A 357 -8.11 1.15 -1.31
N LEU A 358 -7.60 2.12 -2.07
CA LEU A 358 -6.44 2.95 -1.75
C LEU A 358 -6.75 3.90 -0.58
N HIS A 359 -7.86 3.67 0.10
CA HIS A 359 -8.26 4.31 1.34
C HIS A 359 -8.44 3.24 2.41
N THR A 360 -7.34 2.63 2.84
CA THR A 360 -7.31 2.14 4.22
C THR A 360 -7.36 3.35 5.14
N ALA A 361 -8.02 3.22 6.29
CA ALA A 361 -7.89 4.22 7.34
C ALA A 361 -6.40 4.39 7.65
N GLY A 362 -5.89 5.61 7.46
CA GLY A 362 -4.46 5.90 7.65
C GLY A 362 -4.05 5.80 9.10
N LEU A 363 -2.85 6.29 9.39
CA LEU A 363 -2.34 6.24 10.75
C LEU A 363 -3.14 7.12 11.72
N LEU A 364 -3.62 8.27 11.24
CA LEU A 364 -4.20 9.31 12.08
C LEU A 364 -5.71 9.13 12.25
N ASP A 365 -6.16 9.19 13.50
CA ASP A 365 -7.54 8.99 13.91
C ASP A 365 -7.86 9.94 15.07
N THR A 366 -9.04 10.55 15.04
CA THR A 366 -9.53 11.46 16.10
C THR A 366 -9.67 10.79 17.46
N ALA A 367 -9.82 9.46 17.50
CA ALA A 367 -9.78 8.65 18.72
C ALA A 367 -8.39 8.61 19.36
N GLY A 368 -7.35 9.05 18.64
CA GLY A 368 -5.99 9.21 19.14
C GLY A 368 -5.18 7.92 19.26
N TRP A 369 -5.63 6.86 18.60
CA TRP A 369 -4.93 5.59 18.52
C TRP A 369 -5.21 4.93 17.18
N ARG A 370 -4.30 4.05 16.74
CA ARG A 370 -4.49 3.23 15.54
C ARG A 370 -3.71 1.94 15.67
N LEU A 371 -4.30 0.82 15.25
CA LEU A 371 -3.57 -0.42 15.03
C LEU A 371 -3.25 -0.52 13.54
N VAL A 372 -1.96 -0.56 13.21
CA VAL A 372 -1.49 -0.88 11.85
C VAL A 372 -1.23 -2.37 11.80
N ASP A 373 -1.98 -3.08 10.97
CA ASP A 373 -1.83 -4.52 10.79
C ASP A 373 -0.69 -4.83 9.82
N ASP A 374 0.32 -5.56 10.30
CA ASP A 374 1.52 -5.97 9.57
C ASP A 374 1.59 -7.50 9.43
N THR A 375 0.50 -8.21 9.74
CA THR A 375 0.45 -9.67 9.83
C THR A 375 0.82 -10.33 8.50
N HIS A 376 0.36 -9.79 7.38
CA HIS A 376 0.59 -10.34 6.03
C HIS A 376 1.66 -9.63 5.22
N ALA A 377 2.36 -8.65 5.81
CA ALA A 377 3.34 -7.87 5.07
C ALA A 377 4.52 -8.73 4.61
N ALA A 378 5.00 -8.45 3.39
CA ALA A 378 6.20 -9.07 2.88
C ALA A 378 7.41 -8.73 3.76
N THR A 379 8.37 -9.65 3.84
CA THR A 379 9.60 -9.48 4.61
C THR A 379 10.78 -9.21 3.70
N TRP A 380 11.75 -8.44 4.18
CA TRP A 380 13.02 -8.26 3.50
C TRP A 380 13.90 -9.51 3.65
N THR A 381 14.69 -9.79 2.64
CA THR A 381 15.76 -10.78 2.63
C THR A 381 17.09 -10.07 2.87
N PRO A 382 18.12 -10.78 3.38
CA PRO A 382 19.47 -10.22 3.51
C PRO A 382 20.09 -9.73 2.19
N GLN A 383 19.52 -10.11 1.04
CA GLN A 383 19.97 -9.71 -0.29
C GLN A 383 19.31 -8.41 -0.79
N GLY A 384 18.49 -7.74 0.03
CA GLY A 384 17.78 -6.52 -0.36
C GLY A 384 16.57 -6.80 -1.27
N TRP A 385 15.93 -7.96 -1.11
CA TRP A 385 14.73 -8.32 -1.85
C TRP A 385 13.55 -8.59 -0.92
N VAL A 386 12.33 -8.57 -1.43
CA VAL A 386 11.13 -8.90 -0.66
C VAL A 386 10.71 -10.36 -0.89
N GLN A 387 10.19 -11.00 0.15
CA GLN A 387 9.60 -12.33 0.06
C GLN A 387 8.28 -12.37 0.82
N ALA A 388 7.34 -13.18 0.34
CA ALA A 388 6.12 -13.46 1.08
C ALA A 388 6.45 -14.00 2.47
N ARG A 389 5.76 -13.51 3.49
CA ARG A 389 5.85 -14.07 4.84
C ARG A 389 5.30 -15.50 4.83
N SER A 390 5.93 -16.40 5.56
CA SER A 390 5.43 -17.77 5.67
C SER A 390 4.05 -17.73 6.35
N PRO A 391 3.01 -18.33 5.77
CA PRO A 391 1.67 -18.29 6.35
C PRO A 391 1.66 -19.07 7.66
N GLY A 392 1.66 -18.35 8.78
CA GLY A 392 1.32 -18.91 10.08
C GLY A 392 -0.20 -18.99 10.19
N ARG A 393 -0.75 -20.16 10.53
CA ARG A 393 -2.15 -20.27 10.96
C ARG A 393 -2.20 -19.71 12.38
N ASP A 394 -3.12 -18.80 12.66
CA ASP A 394 -3.29 -18.10 13.95
C ASP A 394 -2.14 -17.15 14.37
N VAL A 395 -1.53 -16.42 13.44
CA VAL A 395 -0.56 -15.35 13.80
C VAL A 395 -1.18 -13.97 13.70
N GLN A 396 -0.71 -13.05 14.54
CA GLN A 396 -0.98 -11.62 14.44
C GLN A 396 0.32 -10.86 14.62
N ASP A 397 0.45 -9.73 13.92
CA ASP A 397 1.56 -8.79 14.03
C ASP A 397 1.04 -7.39 13.76
N GLY A 398 0.96 -6.56 14.80
CA GLY A 398 0.35 -5.23 14.68
C GLY A 398 1.09 -4.18 15.48
N TYR A 399 1.12 -2.96 14.95
CA TYR A 399 1.72 -1.79 15.58
C TYR A 399 0.62 -0.89 16.13
N LEU A 400 0.48 -0.89 17.45
CA LEU A 400 -0.51 -0.12 18.18
C LEU A 400 0.06 1.25 18.57
N PHE A 401 -0.39 2.25 17.85
CA PHE A 401 -0.08 3.66 18.09
C PHE A 401 -1.07 4.25 19.09
N ALA A 402 -0.56 4.96 20.09
CA ALA A 402 -1.30 5.53 21.21
C ALA A 402 -0.91 7.00 21.45
N TYR A 403 -1.15 7.85 20.45
CA TYR A 403 -0.62 9.22 20.40
C TYR A 403 -1.57 10.30 20.96
N GLY A 404 -2.83 9.96 21.27
CA GLY A 404 -3.84 10.96 21.64
C GLY A 404 -4.05 11.95 20.50
N HIS A 405 -3.82 13.24 20.73
CA HIS A 405 -3.86 14.24 19.65
C HIS A 405 -2.47 14.74 19.21
N ASP A 406 -1.39 14.05 19.62
CA ASP A 406 -0.04 14.32 19.10
C ASP A 406 0.17 13.65 17.72
N TYR A 407 -0.59 14.12 16.73
CA TYR A 407 -0.52 13.59 15.37
C TYR A 407 0.88 13.73 14.76
N ALA A 408 1.57 14.86 15.00
CA ALA A 408 2.93 15.04 14.52
C ALA A 408 3.92 14.05 15.17
N GLY A 409 3.75 13.74 16.46
CA GLY A 409 4.46 12.67 17.14
C GLY A 409 4.19 11.28 16.54
N ALA A 410 2.94 11.00 16.17
CA ALA A 410 2.56 9.77 15.49
C ALA A 410 3.28 9.62 14.14
N LEU A 411 3.27 10.66 13.31
CA LEU A 411 3.94 10.66 12.00
C LEU A 411 5.46 10.54 12.13
N ARG A 412 6.07 11.19 13.14
CA ARG A 412 7.50 11.05 13.44
C ARG A 412 7.84 9.61 13.87
N THR A 413 7.04 9.03 14.75
CA THR A 413 7.22 7.64 15.20
C THR A 413 7.04 6.67 14.04
N PHE A 414 6.09 6.93 13.15
CA PHE A 414 5.88 6.15 11.94
C PHE A 414 7.08 6.24 11.00
N ALA A 415 7.62 7.43 10.72
CA ALA A 415 8.82 7.60 9.91
C ALA A 415 10.07 6.93 10.52
N GLN A 416 10.16 6.82 11.84
CA GLN A 416 11.21 6.04 12.51
C GLN A 416 11.04 4.54 12.27
N LEU A 417 9.80 4.04 12.29
CA LEU A 417 9.48 2.63 12.07
C LEU A 417 9.65 2.22 10.61
N THR A 418 9.17 3.05 9.68
CA THR A 418 9.02 2.72 8.26
C THR A 418 10.19 3.19 7.39
N GLY A 419 11.07 4.02 7.96
CA GLY A 419 12.05 4.79 7.19
C GLY A 419 11.51 6.19 6.83
N SER A 420 12.41 7.18 6.85
CA SER A 420 12.06 8.56 6.53
C SER A 420 11.87 8.76 5.03
N ALA A 421 10.93 9.62 4.66
CA ALA A 421 10.81 10.06 3.27
C ALA A 421 12.12 10.76 2.85
N PRO A 422 12.73 10.37 1.72
CA PRO A 422 13.94 11.02 1.26
C PRO A 422 13.64 12.45 0.82
N LEU A 423 14.60 13.36 1.00
CA LEU A 423 14.52 14.68 0.39
C LEU A 423 14.65 14.51 -1.12
N LEU A 424 13.59 14.88 -1.85
CA LEU A 424 13.59 14.76 -3.30
C LEU A 424 14.54 15.79 -3.93
N PRO A 425 15.12 15.49 -5.10
CA PRO A 425 15.89 16.45 -5.88
C PRO A 425 15.11 17.75 -6.14
N ARG A 426 15.83 18.88 -6.17
CA ARG A 426 15.22 20.23 -6.25
C ARG A 426 14.30 20.42 -7.46
N ASN A 427 14.66 19.84 -8.60
CA ASN A 427 13.91 19.91 -9.87
C ASN A 427 12.47 19.36 -9.75
N VAL A 428 12.23 18.36 -8.89
CA VAL A 428 10.90 17.77 -8.69
C VAL A 428 9.89 18.78 -8.14
N PHE A 429 10.35 19.81 -7.42
CA PHE A 429 9.50 20.88 -6.90
C PHE A 429 9.24 22.02 -7.91
N GLY A 430 9.75 21.90 -9.14
CA GLY A 430 9.53 22.85 -10.23
C GLY A 430 8.22 22.63 -10.98
N VAL A 431 8.08 23.26 -12.16
CA VAL A 431 6.91 23.08 -13.04
C VAL A 431 7.08 21.84 -13.90
N TRP A 432 6.05 20.98 -13.90
CA TRP A 432 5.96 19.77 -14.71
C TRP A 432 4.97 19.99 -15.85
N TYR A 433 5.36 19.63 -17.06
CA TYR A 433 4.43 19.47 -18.18
C TYR A 433 4.25 17.99 -18.50
N SER A 434 3.01 17.53 -18.49
CA SER A 434 2.61 16.17 -18.88
C SER A 434 1.27 16.26 -19.60
N ASP A 435 1.18 15.64 -20.76
CA ASP A 435 -0.05 15.49 -21.52
C ASP A 435 -0.03 14.13 -22.20
N TYR A 436 -1.17 13.44 -22.22
CA TYR A 436 -1.30 12.13 -22.84
C TYR A 436 -1.43 12.27 -24.35
N HIS A 437 -0.32 12.68 -24.97
CA HIS A 437 -0.21 13.02 -26.38
C HIS A 437 1.16 12.61 -26.95
N ALA A 438 1.15 12.06 -28.16
CA ALA A 438 2.32 11.54 -28.86
C ALA A 438 3.20 12.65 -29.46
N TYR A 439 3.84 13.47 -28.62
CA TYR A 439 4.74 14.51 -29.09
C TYR A 439 6.03 13.94 -29.69
N SER A 440 6.42 14.43 -30.88
CA SER A 440 7.77 14.22 -31.40
C SER A 440 8.77 15.15 -30.74
N SER A 441 10.03 14.75 -30.73
CA SER A 441 11.16 15.60 -30.32
C SER A 441 11.13 16.97 -30.99
N SER A 442 10.84 17.07 -32.29
CA SER A 442 10.74 18.35 -33.00
C SER A 442 9.60 19.23 -32.50
N VAL A 443 8.40 18.69 -32.25
CA VAL A 443 7.29 19.48 -31.71
C VAL A 443 7.62 20.02 -30.32
N ILE A 444 8.28 19.21 -29.50
CA ILE A 444 8.74 19.63 -28.17
C ILE A 444 9.74 20.79 -28.29
N GLN A 445 10.72 20.66 -29.17
CA GLN A 445 11.83 21.60 -29.33
C GLN A 445 11.42 22.91 -30.01
N ASP A 446 10.59 22.83 -31.05
CA ASP A 446 10.30 23.95 -31.95
C ASP A 446 9.00 24.68 -31.60
N GLN A 447 8.12 24.07 -30.80
CA GLN A 447 6.80 24.64 -30.49
C GLN A 447 6.52 24.68 -28.99
N LEU A 448 6.56 23.54 -28.31
CA LEU A 448 6.14 23.45 -26.91
C LEU A 448 7.07 24.27 -26.00
N TYR A 449 8.37 23.99 -26.02
CA TYR A 449 9.33 24.72 -25.18
C TYR A 449 9.38 26.22 -25.48
N PRO A 450 9.43 26.68 -26.76
CA PRO A 450 9.32 28.10 -27.08
C PRO A 450 8.03 28.77 -26.58
N ALA A 451 6.91 28.05 -26.52
CA ALA A 451 5.67 28.60 -25.95
C ALA A 451 5.80 28.87 -24.44
N PHE A 452 6.42 27.96 -23.68
CA PHE A 452 6.74 28.18 -22.26
C PHE A 452 7.61 29.43 -22.07
N GLU A 453 8.66 29.57 -22.88
CA GLU A 453 9.55 30.73 -22.86
C GLU A 453 8.79 32.03 -23.20
N ALA A 454 7.95 32.02 -24.24
CA ALA A 454 7.18 33.17 -24.69
C ALA A 454 6.14 33.63 -23.64
N ASP A 455 5.54 32.69 -22.92
CA ASP A 455 4.55 32.96 -21.86
C ASP A 455 5.20 33.29 -20.51
N GLY A 456 6.53 33.22 -20.41
CA GLY A 456 7.28 33.46 -19.17
C GLY A 456 7.01 32.41 -18.08
N VAL A 457 6.67 31.19 -18.49
CA VAL A 457 6.44 30.06 -17.59
C VAL A 457 7.66 29.14 -17.64
N PRO A 458 8.32 28.85 -16.51
CA PRO A 458 9.45 27.91 -16.53
C PRO A 458 8.95 26.49 -16.83
N LEU A 459 9.74 25.73 -17.59
CA LEU A 459 9.58 24.29 -17.75
C LEU A 459 10.76 23.60 -17.06
N ASN A 460 10.51 22.89 -15.95
CA ASN A 460 11.57 22.17 -15.22
C ASN A 460 11.59 20.70 -15.55
N THR A 461 10.42 20.06 -15.63
CA THR A 461 10.30 18.65 -15.95
C THR A 461 9.32 18.45 -17.10
N LEU A 462 9.76 17.74 -18.13
CA LEU A 462 8.94 17.28 -19.24
C LEU A 462 8.66 15.79 -19.08
N SER A 463 7.39 15.44 -18.93
CA SER A 463 6.93 14.07 -18.89
C SER A 463 6.58 13.58 -20.29
N LEU A 464 7.36 12.63 -20.79
CA LEU A 464 7.01 11.90 -21.99
C LEU A 464 6.06 10.77 -21.60
N ASP A 465 4.82 10.89 -22.05
CA ASP A 465 3.81 9.86 -21.85
C ASP A 465 4.10 8.61 -22.71
N THR A 466 3.18 7.65 -22.71
CA THR A 466 3.44 6.27 -23.15
C THR A 466 4.12 6.15 -24.53
N ASP A 467 3.83 7.06 -25.47
CA ASP A 467 4.28 7.02 -26.86
C ASP A 467 5.80 7.14 -27.10
N TRP A 468 6.60 7.50 -26.08
CA TRP A 468 8.06 7.39 -26.19
C TRP A 468 8.51 5.93 -26.43
N LYS A 469 7.67 4.96 -26.07
CA LYS A 469 7.93 3.51 -26.13
C LYS A 469 7.64 2.89 -27.50
N ALA A 470 8.43 1.89 -27.83
CA ALA A 470 8.27 0.97 -28.96
C ALA A 470 8.63 -0.47 -28.53
N PRO A 471 8.18 -1.52 -29.25
CA PRO A 471 7.27 -1.48 -30.41
C PRO A 471 5.81 -1.17 -30.01
N ASN A 472 5.50 -1.23 -28.72
CA ASN A 472 4.19 -0.95 -28.17
C ASN A 472 4.23 0.33 -27.33
N GLY A 473 3.29 1.24 -27.54
CA GLY A 473 3.21 2.50 -26.80
C GLY A 473 2.97 2.31 -25.30
N TRP A 474 2.35 1.21 -24.85
CA TRP A 474 2.07 1.01 -23.42
C TRP A 474 3.17 0.19 -22.71
N ASN A 475 3.58 -0.93 -23.31
CA ASN A 475 4.44 -1.96 -22.71
C ASN A 475 5.78 -2.16 -23.45
N GLY A 476 6.16 -1.23 -24.32
CA GLY A 476 7.44 -1.25 -25.01
C GLY A 476 8.59 -0.78 -24.12
N TRP A 477 9.79 -1.26 -24.40
CA TRP A 477 11.01 -0.91 -23.66
C TRP A 477 12.13 -0.36 -24.57
N GLU A 478 11.78 0.05 -25.79
CA GLU A 478 12.67 0.74 -26.73
C GLU A 478 12.17 2.16 -27.02
N TRP A 479 13.06 3.03 -27.50
CA TRP A 479 12.65 4.35 -28.00
C TRP A 479 11.87 4.23 -29.31
N ASN A 480 10.76 4.95 -29.39
CA ASN A 480 10.03 5.17 -30.63
C ASN A 480 10.81 6.12 -31.55
N ASN A 481 11.64 5.56 -32.42
CA ASN A 481 12.50 6.34 -33.33
C ASN A 481 11.73 7.14 -34.39
N THR A 482 10.41 6.96 -34.53
CA THR A 482 9.59 7.85 -35.37
C THR A 482 9.36 9.19 -34.69
N LEU A 483 9.07 9.19 -33.38
CA LEU A 483 8.87 10.41 -32.58
C LEU A 483 10.20 10.99 -32.08
N PHE A 484 11.15 10.11 -31.76
CA PHE A 484 12.48 10.46 -31.25
C PHE A 484 13.57 9.81 -32.11
N PRO A 485 13.83 10.29 -33.34
CA PRO A 485 14.84 9.69 -34.22
C PRO A 485 16.27 9.70 -33.66
N GLN A 486 16.56 10.67 -32.79
CA GLN A 486 17.84 10.81 -32.09
C GLN A 486 17.59 11.08 -30.61
N PRO A 487 17.22 10.07 -29.82
CA PRO A 487 16.82 10.27 -28.42
C PRO A 487 17.96 10.86 -27.59
N GLY A 488 19.22 10.49 -27.86
CA GLY A 488 20.39 11.08 -27.22
C GLY A 488 20.54 12.58 -27.47
N SER A 489 20.35 13.03 -28.72
CA SER A 489 20.40 14.45 -29.08
C SER A 489 19.27 15.23 -28.41
N PHE A 490 18.07 14.67 -28.36
CA PHE A 490 16.91 15.25 -27.67
C PHE A 490 17.17 15.41 -26.17
N LEU A 491 17.66 14.37 -25.48
CA LEU A 491 17.97 14.43 -24.05
C LEU A 491 19.10 15.43 -23.74
N ASN A 492 20.10 15.54 -24.63
CA ASN A 492 21.16 16.54 -24.50
C ASN A 492 20.61 17.97 -24.66
N TRP A 493 19.71 18.19 -25.61
CA TRP A 493 19.00 19.46 -25.76
C TRP A 493 18.17 19.80 -24.53
N ALA A 494 17.41 18.85 -23.98
CA ALA A 494 16.60 19.08 -22.79
C ALA A 494 17.50 19.51 -21.62
N ARG A 495 18.59 18.77 -21.40
CA ARG A 495 19.60 19.11 -20.39
C ARG A 495 20.23 20.49 -20.62
N SER A 496 20.51 20.89 -21.86
CA SER A 496 21.11 22.22 -22.14
C SER A 496 20.15 23.37 -21.84
N HIS A 497 18.84 23.11 -21.81
CA HIS A 497 17.80 24.06 -21.45
C HIS A 497 17.35 23.94 -19.98
N GLY A 498 18.05 23.11 -19.18
CA GLY A 498 17.69 22.90 -17.77
C GLY A 498 16.37 22.14 -17.56
N VAL A 499 15.95 21.37 -18.57
CA VAL A 499 14.74 20.54 -18.54
C VAL A 499 15.11 19.10 -18.24
N ASP A 500 14.56 18.55 -17.16
CA ASP A 500 14.62 17.12 -16.87
C ASP A 500 13.53 16.38 -17.63
N VAL A 501 13.86 15.20 -18.16
CA VAL A 501 12.92 14.35 -18.90
C VAL A 501 12.56 13.15 -18.04
N THR A 502 11.27 13.00 -17.75
CA THR A 502 10.72 11.79 -17.11
C THR A 502 9.99 10.95 -18.15
N LEU A 503 10.08 9.63 -18.00
CA LEU A 503 9.53 8.66 -18.93
C LEU A 503 8.45 7.85 -18.24
N ASN A 504 7.23 7.86 -18.79
CA ASN A 504 6.16 7.00 -18.31
C ASN A 504 6.53 5.51 -18.49
N ILE A 505 6.38 4.68 -17.45
CA ILE A 505 6.65 3.22 -17.50
C ILE A 505 5.50 2.43 -16.86
N HIS A 506 5.38 1.16 -17.25
CA HIS A 506 4.43 0.20 -16.67
C HIS A 506 5.15 -1.09 -16.27
N SER A 507 4.64 -1.82 -15.28
CA SER A 507 5.24 -3.07 -14.78
C SER A 507 4.97 -4.28 -15.67
N SER A 508 5.14 -4.11 -16.98
CA SER A 508 4.77 -5.07 -18.02
C SER A 508 5.62 -4.90 -19.27
N ILE A 509 5.72 -5.97 -20.06
CA ILE A 509 6.46 -6.01 -21.32
C ILE A 509 5.64 -6.70 -22.39
N ASP A 510 5.64 -6.12 -23.59
CA ASP A 510 4.95 -6.67 -24.75
C ASP A 510 5.54 -8.02 -25.19
N ASN A 511 4.72 -8.92 -25.74
CA ASN A 511 5.18 -10.23 -26.19
C ASN A 511 6.15 -10.17 -27.38
N ASN A 512 6.09 -9.09 -28.18
CA ASN A 512 6.95 -8.87 -29.34
C ASN A 512 8.12 -7.92 -29.04
N ASP A 513 8.29 -7.51 -27.78
CA ASP A 513 9.38 -6.62 -27.41
C ASP A 513 10.74 -7.34 -27.53
N PRO A 514 11.74 -6.74 -28.19
CA PRO A 514 13.07 -7.36 -28.34
C PRO A 514 13.78 -7.61 -27.00
N LYS A 515 13.39 -6.91 -25.93
CA LYS A 515 13.91 -7.11 -24.58
C LYS A 515 13.22 -8.23 -23.81
N LEU A 516 12.12 -8.80 -24.30
CA LEU A 516 11.37 -9.82 -23.58
C LEU A 516 12.23 -11.02 -23.18
N ALA A 517 13.04 -11.55 -24.09
CA ALA A 517 13.90 -12.70 -23.80
C ALA A 517 14.92 -12.39 -22.70
N ALA A 518 15.44 -11.16 -22.65
CA ALA A 518 16.33 -10.71 -21.59
C ALA A 518 15.58 -10.51 -20.27
N ALA A 519 14.41 -9.86 -20.31
CA ALA A 519 13.56 -9.64 -19.16
C ALA A 519 13.15 -10.98 -18.51
N GLN A 520 12.73 -11.95 -19.32
CA GLN A 520 12.37 -13.29 -18.85
C GLN A 520 13.56 -14.00 -18.18
N ARG A 521 14.77 -13.86 -18.75
CA ARG A 521 15.99 -14.44 -18.18
C ARG A 521 16.35 -13.81 -16.83
N ILE A 522 16.27 -12.47 -16.74
CA ILE A 522 16.51 -11.74 -15.49
C ILE A 522 15.46 -12.13 -14.43
N ALA A 523 14.21 -12.30 -14.84
CA ALA A 523 13.12 -12.76 -13.99
C ALA A 523 13.15 -14.26 -13.68
N GLY A 524 14.18 -15.01 -14.12
CA GLY A 524 14.27 -16.46 -13.91
C GLY A 524 13.12 -17.26 -14.52
N GLY A 525 12.51 -16.77 -15.60
CA GLY A 525 11.33 -17.39 -16.20
C GLY A 525 10.00 -16.95 -15.58
N GLY A 526 9.99 -16.07 -14.59
CA GLY A 526 8.84 -15.81 -13.72
C GLY A 526 7.79 -14.79 -14.20
N LEU A 527 7.96 -14.13 -15.35
CA LEU A 527 6.95 -13.17 -15.82
C LEU A 527 5.69 -13.92 -16.29
N ALA A 528 4.54 -13.58 -15.70
CA ALA A 528 3.28 -14.23 -15.98
C ALA A 528 2.63 -13.65 -17.24
N ALA A 529 1.95 -14.50 -18.02
CA ALA A 529 1.10 -14.01 -19.11
C ALA A 529 -0.09 -13.23 -18.53
N SER A 530 -0.41 -12.10 -19.16
CA SER A 530 -1.57 -11.27 -18.82
C SER A 530 -2.14 -10.60 -20.08
N SER A 531 -3.28 -9.93 -19.91
CA SER A 531 -3.86 -9.01 -20.88
C SER A 531 -3.63 -7.58 -20.38
N CYS A 532 -2.78 -6.82 -21.07
CA CYS A 532 -2.53 -5.41 -20.78
C CYS A 532 -3.40 -4.52 -21.69
N THR A 533 -3.44 -3.21 -21.41
CA THR A 533 -4.20 -2.20 -22.17
C THR A 533 -3.99 -2.29 -23.69
N ALA A 534 -2.75 -2.58 -24.12
CA ALA A 534 -2.38 -2.65 -25.54
C ALA A 534 -2.24 -4.09 -26.09
N GLY A 535 -2.84 -5.09 -25.42
CA GLY A 535 -2.86 -6.48 -25.86
C GLY A 535 -2.13 -7.48 -24.93
N PRO A 536 -1.91 -8.72 -25.40
CA PRO A 536 -1.23 -9.76 -24.63
C PRO A 536 0.19 -9.35 -24.24
N CYS A 537 0.51 -9.48 -22.96
CA CYS A 537 1.78 -9.04 -22.40
C CYS A 537 2.30 -10.04 -21.36
N LYS A 538 3.52 -9.79 -20.86
CA LYS A 538 4.01 -10.36 -19.63
C LYS A 538 4.04 -9.32 -18.52
N VAL A 539 3.61 -9.70 -17.32
CA VAL A 539 3.56 -8.82 -16.14
C VAL A 539 4.46 -9.35 -15.03
N TRP A 540 4.93 -8.42 -14.20
CA TRP A 540 5.52 -8.77 -12.92
C TRP A 540 4.42 -9.19 -11.93
N ALA A 541 4.09 -10.49 -11.91
CA ALA A 541 3.19 -11.02 -10.89
C ALA A 541 3.98 -11.21 -9.58
N GLY A 542 4.06 -10.18 -8.74
CA GLY A 542 4.73 -10.18 -7.44
C GLY A 542 4.23 -11.20 -6.40
N ALA A 543 3.43 -12.20 -6.77
CA ALA A 543 2.77 -13.12 -5.84
C ALA A 543 2.60 -14.58 -6.30
N ARG A 544 3.19 -15.04 -7.43
CA ARG A 544 3.04 -16.45 -7.87
C ARG A 544 4.36 -17.15 -8.20
N CYS A 545 5.23 -17.34 -7.22
CA CYS A 545 6.18 -18.45 -7.26
C CYS A 545 5.43 -19.77 -6.94
N ARG A 546 4.98 -20.50 -7.95
CA ARG A 546 4.50 -21.88 -7.79
C ARG A 546 5.69 -22.85 -7.71
N ARG A 547 5.70 -23.73 -6.70
CA ARG A 547 6.62 -24.88 -6.57
C ARG A 547 6.51 -25.82 -7.79
N PRO A 548 7.63 -26.32 -8.35
CA PRO A 548 7.60 -27.50 -9.22
C PRO A 548 7.34 -28.77 -8.40
N SER A 549 6.66 -29.75 -8.99
CA SER A 549 6.45 -31.09 -8.43
C SER A 549 7.79 -31.83 -8.25
N ARG A 550 7.88 -32.61 -7.18
CA ARG A 550 9.13 -33.15 -6.61
C ARG A 550 9.52 -34.49 -7.24
N THR A 551 10.57 -34.53 -8.05
CA THR A 551 11.35 -35.76 -8.33
C THR A 551 12.86 -35.48 -8.45
N SER A 552 13.63 -36.10 -7.56
CA SER A 552 15.10 -36.26 -7.52
C SER A 552 16.00 -35.15 -6.90
N PRO A 553 17.07 -35.51 -6.15
CA PRO A 553 17.87 -34.57 -5.37
C PRO A 553 19.26 -34.27 -5.99
N SER A 554 19.69 -33.01 -5.98
CA SER A 554 21.05 -32.60 -5.54
C SER A 554 21.37 -31.12 -5.82
N SER A 555 22.05 -30.53 -4.83
CA SER A 555 23.05 -29.44 -4.90
C SER A 555 22.67 -27.94 -4.79
N ARG A 556 23.14 -27.40 -3.66
CA ARG A 556 23.76 -26.12 -3.26
C ARG A 556 23.47 -24.78 -4.00
N ALA A 557 23.08 -23.85 -3.13
CA ALA A 557 22.86 -22.40 -3.19
C ALA A 557 23.74 -21.53 -4.09
N SER A 558 23.10 -20.51 -4.70
CA SER A 558 23.67 -19.17 -4.92
C SER A 558 22.59 -18.09 -5.24
N SER A 559 22.91 -16.81 -4.90
CA SER A 559 22.29 -15.46 -5.10
C SER A 559 21.56 -14.99 -6.40
N THR A 560 20.46 -14.24 -6.26
CA THR A 560 19.80 -13.43 -7.32
C THR A 560 20.13 -11.93 -7.21
N ARG A 561 20.38 -11.23 -8.35
CA ARG A 561 20.42 -9.75 -8.46
C ARG A 561 19.26 -9.28 -9.34
N GLY A 562 18.52 -8.26 -8.89
CA GLY A 562 17.47 -7.58 -9.66
C GLY A 562 18.01 -6.58 -10.68
N TRP A 563 17.09 -6.00 -11.46
CA TRP A 563 17.35 -5.01 -12.53
C TRP A 563 18.35 -3.94 -12.11
N ARG A 564 19.40 -3.74 -12.92
CA ARG A 564 20.35 -2.64 -12.81
C ARG A 564 20.31 -1.84 -14.11
N SER A 565 20.24 -0.53 -14.02
CA SER A 565 20.64 0.40 -15.07
C SER A 565 22.18 0.39 -15.19
N GLY A 566 22.74 -0.70 -15.73
CA GLY A 566 24.16 -0.84 -16.00
C GLY A 566 24.39 -1.16 -17.47
N GLY A 567 25.21 -0.34 -18.14
CA GLY A 567 25.47 -0.37 -19.59
C GLY A 567 25.72 -1.76 -20.17
N TRP A 568 25.14 -1.97 -21.35
CA TRP A 568 25.25 -3.18 -22.15
C TRP A 568 26.66 -3.34 -22.72
N THR A 569 27.47 -4.25 -22.16
CA THR A 569 28.55 -4.90 -22.92
C THR A 569 28.65 -6.37 -22.53
N GLY A 570 28.81 -7.22 -23.55
CA GLY A 570 28.71 -8.66 -23.43
C GLY A 570 29.96 -9.34 -22.85
N ALA A 571 29.72 -10.41 -22.09
CA ALA A 571 30.47 -11.65 -22.17
C ALA A 571 29.63 -12.73 -21.50
N ALA A 572 29.19 -13.72 -22.27
CA ALA A 572 28.48 -14.87 -21.77
C ALA A 572 29.46 -15.78 -21.01
N THR A 573 29.19 -16.06 -19.74
CA THR A 573 29.66 -17.28 -19.09
C THR A 573 28.48 -17.95 -18.40
N SER A 574 28.12 -19.11 -18.94
CA SER A 574 27.05 -19.99 -18.52
C SER A 574 27.21 -20.43 -17.06
N ARG A 575 26.27 -20.04 -16.18
CA ARG A 575 25.98 -20.77 -14.93
C ARG A 575 24.48 -20.74 -14.69
N SER A 576 23.88 -21.92 -14.54
CA SER A 576 22.47 -22.22 -14.28
C SER A 576 22.09 -22.04 -12.81
N TRP A 577 20.89 -21.56 -12.49
CA TRP A 577 20.45 -21.26 -11.12
C TRP A 577 19.05 -21.84 -10.84
N ALA A 578 18.91 -22.47 -9.67
CA ALA A 578 17.71 -23.15 -9.16
C ALA A 578 17.20 -22.46 -7.87
N CYS A 579 15.88 -22.56 -7.60
CA CYS A 579 15.23 -22.01 -6.40
C CYS A 579 15.67 -22.74 -5.10
N PRO A 580 15.79 -22.05 -3.94
CA PRO A 580 16.04 -22.70 -2.65
C PRO A 580 14.82 -23.53 -2.18
N GLY A 581 15.10 -24.69 -1.58
CA GLY A 581 14.13 -25.66 -1.07
C GLY A 581 13.62 -25.41 0.34
#